data_AF-A0A836W7K8-F1
#
_entry.id   AF-A0A836W7K8-F1
#
_cell.length_a   1.000
_cell.length_b   1.000
_cell.length_c   1.000
_cell.angle_alpha   90.00
_cell.angle_beta   90.00
_cell.angle_gamma   90.00
#
_symmetry.space_group_name_H-M   'P 1'
#
loop_
_entity.id
_entity.type
_entity.pdbx_description
1 polymer ?
#
loop_
_entity_poly.entity_id
_entity_poly.type
_entity_poly.pdbx_seq_one_letter_code
_entity_poly.pdbx_strand_id
1 'polypeptide(L)'
;MEVLIVDALARGSYGRRIVTVDAIGAGPRTVAGVLEKLGIGVELVTAETLLDNPRIVDQYDVLMISAMSIDEKTVAKIVRIWRRRHGKKAVIVGGPIASDPDFVIRVGADIGVHGEAEPVIEKLVGEGIVDERRVDYERLNSVCGTAFMQNGRLVMNRRCPIMPRRVWER
;
A
#
# COMPACT_ATOMS: atom_id res chain seq x y z
N MET A 1 11.85 6.51 -9.32
CA MET A 1 10.89 5.50 -8.84
C MET A 1 9.52 6.10 -9.02
N GLU A 2 8.65 5.41 -9.74
CA GLU A 2 7.26 5.82 -9.95
C GLU A 2 6.33 4.94 -9.12
N VAL A 3 5.43 5.54 -8.34
CA VAL A 3 4.51 4.83 -7.45
C VAL A 3 3.08 4.97 -7.93
N LEU A 4 2.39 3.84 -8.06
CA LEU A 4 0.95 3.81 -8.26
C LEU A 4 0.25 3.59 -6.93
N ILE A 5 -0.53 4.58 -6.47
CA ILE A 5 -1.45 4.41 -5.35
C ILE A 5 -2.84 4.08 -5.89
N VAL A 6 -3.44 3.01 -5.38
CA VAL A 6 -4.79 2.59 -5.73
C VAL A 6 -5.70 2.72 -4.52
N ASP A 7 -6.69 3.62 -4.63
CA ASP A 7 -7.79 3.70 -3.68
C ASP A 7 -8.83 2.61 -4.00
N ALA A 8 -8.83 1.55 -3.18
CA ALA A 8 -9.78 0.45 -3.25
C ALA A 8 -10.85 0.52 -2.16
N LEU A 9 -10.98 1.64 -1.44
CA LEU A 9 -11.91 1.77 -0.32
C LEU A 9 -13.37 1.64 -0.77
N ALA A 10 -14.12 0.82 -0.03
CA ALA A 10 -15.57 0.64 -0.17
C ALA A 10 -16.01 0.11 -1.56
N ARG A 11 -15.21 -0.79 -2.14
CA ARG A 11 -15.50 -1.46 -3.43
C ARG A 11 -16.02 -2.88 -3.27
N GLY A 12 -15.89 -3.45 -2.08
CA GLY A 12 -16.30 -4.81 -1.75
C GLY A 12 -15.70 -5.85 -2.69
N SER A 13 -16.46 -6.92 -2.95
CA SER A 13 -16.01 -8.04 -3.79
C SER A 13 -16.09 -7.77 -5.31
N TYR A 14 -16.85 -6.76 -5.72
CA TYR A 14 -17.19 -6.53 -7.13
C TYR A 14 -16.14 -5.70 -7.86
N GLY A 15 -15.19 -5.08 -7.16
CA GLY A 15 -14.18 -4.20 -7.77
C GLY A 15 -14.77 -2.94 -8.41
N ARG A 16 -16.03 -2.66 -8.10
CA ARG A 16 -16.79 -1.50 -8.58
C ARG A 16 -17.61 -0.94 -7.43
N ARG A 17 -17.75 0.37 -7.43
CA ARG A 17 -18.41 1.21 -6.41
C ARG A 17 -19.81 0.68 -6.02
N ILE A 18 -20.03 0.45 -4.72
CA ILE A 18 -21.32 -0.01 -4.15
C ILE A 18 -21.98 1.09 -3.29
N VAL A 19 -21.21 2.04 -2.76
CA VAL A 19 -21.68 3.16 -1.91
C VAL A 19 -21.02 4.48 -2.33
N THR A 20 -21.70 5.61 -2.09
CA THR A 20 -21.23 6.96 -2.41
C THR A 20 -20.04 7.34 -1.55
N VAL A 21 -18.89 7.57 -2.19
CA VAL A 21 -17.80 8.37 -1.63
C VAL A 21 -17.52 9.45 -2.66
N ASP A 22 -17.84 10.70 -2.38
CA ASP A 22 -17.69 11.79 -3.36
C ASP A 22 -16.22 12.17 -3.65
N ALA A 23 -15.25 11.47 -3.04
CA ALA A 23 -13.82 11.76 -3.19
C ALA A 23 -12.92 10.52 -2.99
N ILE A 24 -11.67 10.62 -3.42
CA ILE A 24 -10.58 9.70 -3.04
C ILE A 24 -10.29 9.88 -1.55
N GLY A 25 -10.08 8.77 -0.83
CA GLY A 25 -9.84 8.77 0.62
C GLY A 25 -8.72 9.74 1.03
N ALA A 26 -8.84 10.34 2.22
CA ALA A 26 -7.80 11.24 2.73
C ALA A 26 -6.46 10.52 2.94
N GLY A 27 -6.49 9.28 3.44
CA GLY A 27 -5.29 8.45 3.66
C GLY A 27 -4.39 8.30 2.42
N PRO A 28 -4.87 7.75 1.29
CA PRO A 28 -4.04 7.62 0.09
C PRO A 28 -3.55 8.97 -0.46
N ARG A 29 -4.30 10.06 -0.28
CA ARG A 29 -3.84 11.42 -0.64
C ARG A 29 -2.71 11.92 0.28
N THR A 30 -2.80 11.67 1.58
CA THR A 30 -1.72 12.04 2.51
C THR A 30 -0.44 11.25 2.20
N VAL A 31 -0.56 9.95 1.91
CA VAL A 31 0.57 9.11 1.50
C VAL A 31 1.19 9.62 0.19
N ALA A 32 0.36 10.03 -0.78
CA ALA A 32 0.86 10.67 -2.00
C ALA A 32 1.71 11.90 -1.69
N GLY A 33 1.23 12.80 -0.82
CA GLY A 33 1.98 13.99 -0.40
C GLY A 33 3.29 13.66 0.32
N VAL A 34 3.34 12.58 1.11
CA VAL A 34 4.59 12.11 1.74
C VAL A 34 5.61 11.67 0.67
N LEU A 35 5.15 10.93 -0.35
CA LEU A 35 6.01 10.50 -1.45
C LEU A 35 6.50 11.68 -2.30
N GLU A 36 5.61 12.61 -2.64
CA GLU A 36 5.95 13.83 -3.38
C GLU A 36 7.00 14.65 -2.64
N LYS A 37 6.89 14.79 -1.31
CA LYS A 37 7.88 15.47 -0.46
C LYS A 37 9.26 14.80 -0.53
N LEU A 38 9.31 13.49 -0.76
CA LEU A 38 10.56 12.73 -0.97
C LEU A 38 11.07 12.79 -2.42
N GLY A 39 10.41 13.54 -3.31
CA GLY A 39 10.77 13.65 -4.73
C GLY A 39 10.40 12.42 -5.55
N ILE A 40 9.44 11.62 -5.08
CA ILE A 40 8.95 10.41 -5.76
C ILE A 40 7.75 10.76 -6.63
N GLY A 41 7.77 10.29 -7.88
CA GLY A 41 6.62 10.40 -8.78
C GLY A 41 5.48 9.51 -8.31
N VAL A 42 4.27 10.06 -8.24
CA VAL A 42 3.10 9.35 -7.75
C VAL A 42 1.88 9.60 -8.63
N GLU A 43 1.18 8.53 -8.97
CA GLU A 43 -0.17 8.60 -9.53
C GLU A 43 -1.16 7.96 -8.56
N LEU A 44 -2.28 8.62 -8.33
CA LEU A 44 -3.36 8.14 -7.47
C LEU A 44 -4.60 7.84 -8.30
N VAL A 45 -4.99 6.57 -8.36
CA VAL A 45 -6.14 6.10 -9.15
C VAL A 45 -7.12 5.32 -8.27
N THR A 46 -8.34 5.13 -8.76
CA THR A 46 -9.30 4.23 -8.13
C THR A 46 -9.07 2.78 -8.57
N ALA A 47 -9.52 1.83 -7.76
CA ALA A 47 -9.56 0.42 -8.15
C ALA A 47 -10.29 0.19 -9.49
N GLU A 48 -11.40 0.89 -9.76
CA GLU A 48 -12.11 0.82 -11.04
C GLU A 48 -11.20 1.19 -12.22
N THR A 49 -10.50 2.32 -12.11
CA THR A 49 -9.65 2.83 -13.19
C THR A 49 -8.58 1.81 -13.56
N LEU A 50 -7.96 1.17 -12.57
CA LEU A 50 -6.98 0.12 -12.79
C LEU A 50 -7.62 -1.15 -13.38
N LEU A 51 -8.78 -1.57 -12.86
CA LEU A 51 -9.45 -2.79 -13.32
C LEU A 51 -9.96 -2.65 -14.76
N ASP A 52 -10.41 -1.46 -15.16
CA ASP A 52 -10.86 -1.15 -16.52
C ASP A 52 -9.68 -0.96 -17.49
N ASN A 53 -8.55 -0.41 -17.01
CA ASN A 53 -7.32 -0.29 -17.78
C ASN A 53 -6.10 -0.89 -17.06
N PRO A 54 -5.94 -2.24 -17.06
CA PRO A 54 -4.85 -2.88 -16.34
C PRO A 54 -3.46 -2.54 -16.85
N ARG A 55 -3.30 -1.93 -18.03
CA ARG A 55 -1.98 -1.55 -18.58
C ARG A 55 -1.39 -0.33 -17.90
N ILE A 56 -2.18 0.44 -17.15
CA ILE A 56 -1.68 1.60 -16.40
C ILE A 56 -0.53 1.21 -15.47
N VAL A 57 -0.55 -0.01 -14.91
CA VAL A 57 0.48 -0.49 -14.00
C VAL A 57 1.87 -0.56 -14.64
N ASP A 58 1.98 -0.64 -15.97
CA ASP A 58 3.24 -0.89 -16.69
C ASP A 58 4.27 0.22 -16.52
N GLN A 59 3.82 1.41 -16.14
CA GLN A 59 4.65 2.61 -15.98
C GLN A 59 5.26 2.75 -14.58
N TYR A 60 4.90 1.85 -13.65
CA TYR A 60 5.18 2.02 -12.23
C TYR A 60 6.14 0.97 -11.68
N ASP A 61 6.80 1.33 -10.58
CA ASP A 61 7.80 0.53 -9.89
C ASP A 61 7.28 -0.05 -8.58
N VAL A 62 6.39 0.65 -7.90
CA VAL A 62 5.80 0.22 -6.64
C VAL A 62 4.29 0.40 -6.69
N LEU A 63 3.57 -0.61 -6.21
CA LEU A 63 2.13 -0.55 -6.05
C LEU A 63 1.77 -0.37 -4.58
N MET A 64 1.01 0.67 -4.28
CA MET A 64 0.42 0.88 -2.97
C MET A 64 -1.10 0.80 -3.07
N ILE A 65 -1.76 0.12 -2.13
CA ILE A 65 -3.21 -0.06 -2.13
C ILE A 65 -3.79 0.37 -0.78
N SER A 66 -4.79 1.26 -0.80
CA SER A 66 -5.59 1.59 0.38
C SER A 66 -6.91 0.82 0.33
N ALA A 67 -7.23 0.03 1.36
CA ALA A 67 -8.38 -0.86 1.34
C ALA A 67 -8.98 -1.10 2.74
N MET A 68 -10.28 -1.42 2.79
CA MET A 68 -10.93 -1.98 3.97
C MET A 68 -10.93 -3.51 3.92
N SER A 69 -11.25 -4.16 5.03
CA SER A 69 -11.30 -5.63 5.10
C SER A 69 -12.28 -6.26 4.10
N ILE A 70 -13.40 -5.59 3.79
CA ILE A 70 -14.37 -6.08 2.79
C ILE A 70 -13.83 -6.06 1.35
N ASP A 71 -12.78 -5.28 1.09
CA ASP A 71 -12.19 -5.08 -0.22
C ASP A 71 -11.13 -6.14 -0.57
N GLU A 72 -10.87 -7.11 0.32
CA GLU A 72 -9.81 -8.12 0.18
C GLU A 72 -9.80 -8.81 -1.21
N LYS A 73 -10.97 -9.20 -1.73
CA LYS A 73 -11.06 -9.80 -3.08
C LYS A 73 -10.66 -8.84 -4.20
N THR A 74 -10.95 -7.55 -4.04
CA THR A 74 -10.54 -6.51 -5.00
C THR A 74 -9.05 -6.28 -4.92
N VAL A 75 -8.47 -6.21 -3.72
CA VAL A 75 -7.02 -6.14 -3.50
C VAL A 75 -6.33 -7.33 -4.14
N ALA A 76 -6.76 -8.57 -3.87
CA ALA A 76 -6.18 -9.77 -4.46
C ALA A 76 -6.22 -9.78 -6.01
N LYS A 77 -7.29 -9.24 -6.62
CA LYS A 77 -7.36 -9.07 -8.09
C LYS A 77 -6.32 -8.09 -8.60
N ILE A 78 -6.20 -6.93 -7.96
CA ILE A 78 -5.22 -5.89 -8.31
C ILE A 78 -3.80 -6.42 -8.16
N VAL A 79 -3.49 -7.07 -7.04
CA VAL A 79 -2.17 -7.69 -6.80
C VAL A 79 -1.86 -8.74 -7.86
N ARG A 80 -2.82 -9.59 -8.25
CA ARG A 80 -2.62 -10.56 -9.34
C ARG A 80 -2.35 -9.89 -10.69
N ILE A 81 -2.97 -8.75 -10.99
CA ILE A 81 -2.67 -7.96 -12.19
C ILE A 81 -1.22 -7.47 -12.14
N TRP A 82 -0.81 -6.89 -11.00
CA TRP A 82 0.55 -6.42 -10.78
C TRP A 82 1.60 -7.52 -10.93
N ARG A 83 1.42 -8.64 -10.22
CA ARG A 83 2.36 -9.78 -10.25
C ARG A 83 2.56 -10.36 -11.64
N ARG A 84 1.49 -10.44 -12.45
CA ARG A 84 1.59 -10.96 -13.83
C ARG A 84 2.45 -10.08 -14.74
N ARG A 85 2.60 -8.80 -14.43
CA ARG A 85 3.34 -7.84 -15.27
C ARG A 85 4.71 -7.50 -14.73
N HIS A 86 4.84 -7.41 -13.41
CA HIS A 86 6.04 -6.91 -12.74
C HIS A 86 6.75 -7.95 -11.87
N GLY A 87 6.19 -9.15 -11.72
CA GLY A 87 6.78 -10.22 -10.91
C GLY A 87 6.99 -9.79 -9.45
N LYS A 88 8.24 -9.53 -9.08
CA LYS A 88 8.68 -9.29 -7.69
C LYS A 88 8.69 -7.82 -7.25
N LYS A 89 8.31 -6.87 -8.11
CA LYS A 89 8.22 -5.45 -7.71
C LYS A 89 7.26 -5.26 -6.54
N ALA A 90 7.56 -4.32 -5.66
CA ALA A 90 6.93 -4.20 -4.35
C ALA A 90 5.41 -3.91 -4.41
N VAL A 91 4.66 -4.57 -3.51
CA VAL A 91 3.25 -4.35 -3.24
C VAL A 91 3.06 -4.04 -1.76
N ILE A 92 2.61 -2.83 -1.47
CA ILE A 92 2.33 -2.35 -0.12
C ILE A 92 0.82 -2.14 0.02
N VAL A 93 0.23 -2.62 1.10
CA VAL A 93 -1.21 -2.47 1.34
C VAL A 93 -1.44 -1.89 2.73
N GLY A 94 -2.25 -0.84 2.81
CA GLY A 94 -2.64 -0.19 4.05
C GLY A 94 -4.16 0.04 4.14
N GLY A 95 -4.56 0.68 5.23
CA GLY A 95 -5.97 0.92 5.56
C GLY A 95 -6.54 -0.13 6.51
N PRO A 96 -7.85 -0.09 6.80
CA PRO A 96 -8.48 -0.97 7.79
C PRO A 96 -8.29 -2.47 7.55
N ILE A 97 -8.03 -2.88 6.30
CA ILE A 97 -7.68 -4.27 5.96
C ILE A 97 -6.52 -4.82 6.80
N ALA A 98 -5.57 -3.97 7.20
CA ALA A 98 -4.40 -4.34 7.98
C ALA A 98 -4.67 -4.59 9.47
N SER A 99 -5.94 -4.50 9.91
CA SER A 99 -6.35 -4.90 11.26
C SER A 99 -6.22 -6.41 11.49
N ASP A 100 -6.26 -7.20 10.42
CA ASP A 100 -5.98 -8.64 10.40
C ASP A 100 -4.73 -8.89 9.55
N PRO A 101 -3.53 -9.09 10.13
CA PRO A 101 -2.27 -9.16 9.39
C PRO A 101 -2.17 -10.35 8.43
N ASP A 102 -2.99 -11.39 8.60
CA ASP A 102 -3.04 -12.55 7.69
C ASP A 102 -3.47 -12.15 6.27
N PHE A 103 -4.11 -10.98 6.11
CA PHE A 103 -4.50 -10.45 4.81
C PHE A 103 -3.32 -10.38 3.82
N VAL A 104 -2.10 -10.12 4.31
CA VAL A 104 -0.88 -10.02 3.48
C VAL A 104 -0.68 -11.30 2.68
N ILE A 105 -0.90 -12.46 3.32
CA ILE A 105 -0.81 -13.78 2.69
C ILE A 105 -1.97 -13.97 1.71
N ARG A 106 -3.21 -13.65 2.14
CA ARG A 106 -4.42 -13.89 1.35
C ARG A 106 -4.45 -13.08 0.05
N VAL A 107 -3.92 -11.86 0.06
CA VAL A 107 -3.87 -10.98 -1.13
C VAL A 107 -2.57 -11.09 -1.91
N GLY A 108 -1.51 -11.65 -1.33
CA GLY A 108 -0.18 -11.76 -1.95
C GLY A 108 0.64 -10.47 -1.95
N ALA A 109 0.43 -9.61 -0.95
CA ALA A 109 1.20 -8.39 -0.75
C ALA A 109 2.60 -8.68 -0.18
N ASP A 110 3.54 -7.77 -0.37
CA ASP A 110 4.86 -7.86 0.25
C ASP A 110 4.85 -7.28 1.67
N ILE A 111 4.15 -6.16 1.85
CA ILE A 111 4.07 -5.42 3.11
C ILE A 111 2.62 -4.99 3.37
N GLY A 112 2.12 -5.32 4.54
CA GLY A 112 0.93 -4.72 5.13
C GLY A 112 1.32 -3.59 6.09
N VAL A 113 0.63 -2.46 6.04
CA VAL A 113 0.85 -1.31 6.94
C VAL A 113 -0.34 -1.15 7.86
N HIS A 114 -0.13 -1.34 9.17
CA HIS A 114 -1.13 -1.19 10.21
C HIS A 114 -0.88 0.06 11.06
N GLY A 115 -1.92 0.88 11.24
CA GLY A 115 -1.81 2.20 11.85
C GLY A 115 -1.69 3.32 10.82
N GLU A 116 -0.97 4.38 11.18
CA GLU A 116 -0.68 5.52 10.31
C GLU A 116 0.44 5.14 9.33
N ALA A 117 0.19 5.36 8.04
CA ALA A 117 1.09 4.90 6.98
C ALA A 117 2.20 5.90 6.69
N GLU A 118 1.96 7.18 6.95
CA GLU A 118 2.85 8.30 6.65
C GLU A 118 4.29 8.08 7.16
N PRO A 119 4.54 7.80 8.45
CA PRO A 119 5.91 7.64 8.95
C PRO A 119 6.52 6.29 8.51
N VAL A 120 5.67 5.31 8.19
CA VAL A 120 6.10 4.00 7.68
C VAL A 120 6.57 4.14 6.24
N ILE A 121 5.80 4.77 5.37
CA ILE A 121 6.15 5.01 3.98
C ILE A 121 7.38 5.93 3.87
N GLU A 122 7.45 6.97 4.71
CA GLU A 122 8.63 7.84 4.77
C GLU A 122 9.90 7.03 5.07
N LYS A 123 9.84 6.11 6.03
CA LYS A 123 10.97 5.23 6.37
C LYS A 123 11.27 4.19 5.29
N LEU A 124 10.23 3.51 4.77
CA LEU A 124 10.39 2.45 3.78
C LEU A 124 11.09 2.95 2.52
N VAL A 125 10.66 4.12 2.03
CA VAL A 125 11.20 4.72 0.80
C VAL A 125 12.45 5.53 1.10
N GLY A 126 12.42 6.40 2.11
CA GLY A 126 13.53 7.32 2.43
C GLY A 126 14.82 6.59 2.83
N GLU A 127 14.72 5.41 3.43
CA GLU A 127 15.90 4.60 3.75
C GLU A 127 16.22 3.52 2.70
N GLY A 128 15.49 3.46 1.58
CA GLY A 128 15.70 2.47 0.51
C GLY A 128 15.43 1.02 0.94
N ILE A 129 14.48 0.81 1.86
CA ILE A 129 14.00 -0.54 2.23
C ILE A 129 13.08 -1.09 1.13
N VAL A 130 12.37 -0.18 0.46
CA VAL A 130 11.62 -0.45 -0.77
C VAL A 130 12.23 0.43 -1.87
N ASP A 131 12.63 -0.20 -2.97
CA ASP A 131 13.14 0.47 -4.17
C ASP A 131 12.43 -0.07 -5.43
N GLU A 132 12.88 0.38 -6.62
CA GLU A 132 12.26 -0.02 -7.89
C GLU A 132 12.41 -1.50 -8.26
N ARG A 133 13.23 -2.25 -7.52
CA ARG A 133 13.61 -3.63 -7.83
C ARG A 133 13.06 -4.62 -6.82
N ARG A 134 13.10 -4.29 -5.52
CA ARG A 134 12.83 -5.25 -4.45
C ARG A 134 12.45 -4.61 -3.11
N VAL A 135 12.04 -5.49 -2.20
CA VAL A 135 11.84 -5.22 -0.78
C VAL A 135 13.00 -5.86 0.00
N ASP A 136 13.62 -5.09 0.90
CA ASP A 136 14.62 -5.58 1.86
C ASP A 136 13.92 -6.10 3.13
N TYR A 137 13.64 -7.40 3.15
CA TYR A 137 12.95 -8.05 4.26
C TYR A 137 13.78 -8.12 5.56
N GLU A 138 15.11 -8.01 5.50
CA GLU A 138 15.93 -8.01 6.71
C GLU A 138 15.72 -6.67 7.45
N ARG A 139 15.79 -5.57 6.71
CA ARG A 139 15.60 -4.22 7.25
C ARG A 139 14.17 -3.93 7.67
N LEU A 140 13.18 -4.63 7.10
CA LEU A 140 11.77 -4.52 7.52
C LEU A 140 11.55 -4.80 9.00
N ASN A 141 12.35 -5.66 9.64
CA ASN A 141 12.25 -5.94 11.09
C ASN A 141 12.44 -4.70 11.97
N SER A 142 13.06 -3.64 11.44
CA SER A 142 13.31 -2.38 12.14
C SER A 142 12.24 -1.30 11.90
N VAL A 143 11.21 -1.60 11.10
CA VAL A 143 10.16 -0.65 10.71
C VAL A 143 8.90 -0.95 11.50
N CYS A 144 8.45 -0.01 12.33
CA CYS A 144 7.19 -0.16 13.05
C CYS A 144 6.00 -0.16 12.07
N GLY A 145 4.85 -0.67 12.50
CA GLY A 145 3.61 -0.61 11.73
C GLY A 145 3.57 -1.52 10.51
N THR A 146 4.53 -2.43 10.33
CA THR A 146 4.54 -3.37 9.19
C THR A 146 4.13 -4.79 9.57
N ALA A 147 3.53 -5.50 8.61
CA ALA A 147 3.29 -6.93 8.62
C ALA A 147 3.80 -7.52 7.30
N PHE A 148 4.54 -8.63 7.33
CA PHE A 148 5.16 -9.21 6.12
C PHE A 148 5.51 -10.68 6.33
N MET A 149 5.75 -11.40 5.22
CA MET A 149 6.21 -12.78 5.26
C MET A 149 7.75 -12.85 5.25
N GLN A 150 8.33 -13.58 6.20
CA GLN A 150 9.76 -13.87 6.22
C GLN A 150 9.99 -15.33 6.64
N ASN A 151 10.77 -16.07 5.85
CA ASN A 151 11.09 -17.48 6.11
C ASN A 151 9.85 -18.36 6.38
N GLY A 152 8.77 -18.12 5.62
CA GLY A 152 7.50 -18.85 5.75
C GLY A 152 6.66 -18.50 6.97
N ARG A 153 7.02 -17.46 7.72
CA ARG A 153 6.28 -16.98 8.89
C ARG A 153 5.78 -15.56 8.69
N LEU A 154 4.59 -15.29 9.18
CA LEU A 154 4.07 -13.93 9.28
C LEU A 154 4.79 -13.21 10.43
N VAL A 155 5.46 -12.12 10.10
CA VAL A 155 6.09 -11.21 11.05
C VAL A 155 5.22 -9.97 11.15
N MET A 156 4.86 -9.59 12.38
CA MET A 156 4.13 -8.36 12.66
C MET A 156 4.96 -7.50 13.61
N ASN A 157 5.40 -6.36 13.12
CA ASN A 157 6.12 -5.39 13.93
C ASN A 157 5.15 -4.59 14.80
N ARG A 158 5.68 -4.06 15.91
CA ARG A 158 4.92 -3.19 16.82
C ARG A 158 4.37 -1.99 16.06
N ARG A 159 3.18 -1.51 16.45
CA ARG A 159 2.60 -0.27 15.91
C ARG A 159 3.58 0.89 16.09
N CYS A 160 3.61 1.79 15.12
CA CYS A 160 4.29 3.06 15.31
C CYS A 160 3.61 3.86 16.43
N PRO A 161 4.36 4.70 17.17
CA PRO A 161 3.75 5.71 18.02
C PRO A 161 2.76 6.57 17.22
N ILE A 162 1.66 6.96 17.86
CA ILE A 162 0.69 7.88 17.26
C ILE A 162 1.41 9.17 16.87
N MET A 163 1.23 9.65 15.65
CA MET A 163 1.83 10.91 15.24
C MET A 163 1.23 12.07 16.03
N PRO A 164 2.05 12.82 16.80
CA PRO A 164 1.56 14.01 17.46
C PRO A 164 1.31 15.12 16.43
N ARG A 165 0.31 15.96 16.69
CA ARG A 165 -0.08 17.09 15.81
C ARG A 165 1.10 17.99 15.40
N ARG A 166 2.09 18.15 16.29
CA ARG A 166 3.32 18.95 16.09
C ARG A 166 4.17 18.51 14.90
N VAL A 167 4.02 17.27 14.41
CA VAL A 167 4.75 16.78 13.22
C VAL A 167 4.31 17.53 11.95
N TRP A 168 3.08 18.06 11.92
CA TRP A 168 2.51 18.76 10.78
C TRP A 168 2.65 20.29 10.82
N GLU A 169 3.26 20.85 11.89
CA GLU A 169 3.40 22.30 12.09
C GLU A 169 4.71 22.86 11.47
N ARG A 170 5.37 22.10 10.59
CA ARG A 170 6.67 22.44 9.97
C ARG A 170 6.53 22.82 8.51
#